data_AF-A0A7L0LN62-F1
#
_entry.id   AF-A0A7L0LN62-F1
#
_cell.length_a   1.000
_cell.length_b   1.000
_cell.length_c   1.000
_cell.angle_alpha   90.00
_cell.angle_beta   90.00
_cell.angle_gamma   90.00
#
_symmetry.space_group_name_H-M   'P 1'
#
loop_
_entity.id
_entity.type
_entity.pdbx_description
1 polymer ?
#
loop_
_entity_poly.entity_id
_entity_poly.type
_entity_poly.pdbx_seq_one_letter_code
_entity_poly.pdbx_strand_id
1 'polypeptide(L)' 'MADFHLAALLPTLRRCSRLRFLGLYDNSLSTAVLKDLLQKTVELPDLRLVVYPIP' A
#
# COMPACT_ATOMS: atom_id res chain seq x y z
N MET A 1 -13.97 -4.22 2.12
CA MET A 1 -13.31 -5.42 2.68
C MET A 1 -11.80 -5.42 2.39
N ALA A 2 -11.36 -5.05 1.18
CA ALA A 2 -9.94 -4.93 0.84
C ALA A 2 -9.13 -4.00 1.79
N ASP A 3 -9.76 -2.92 2.28
CA ASP A 3 -9.17 -1.99 3.25
C ASP A 3 -8.62 -2.67 4.52
N PHE A 4 -9.35 -3.64 5.08
CA PHE A 4 -8.92 -4.38 6.27
C PHE A 4 -7.74 -5.29 6.01
N HIS A 5 -7.72 -5.95 4.84
CA HIS A 5 -6.60 -6.81 4.45
C HIS A 5 -5.33 -5.99 4.23
N LEU A 6 -5.43 -4.79 3.64
CA LEU A 6 -4.27 -3.93 3.47
C LEU A 6 -3.73 -3.41 4.82
N ALA A 7 -4.62 -3.00 5.73
CA ALA A 7 -4.24 -2.58 7.08
C ALA A 7 -3.54 -3.70 7.87
N ALA A 8 -3.95 -4.96 7.67
CA ALA A 8 -3.30 -6.12 8.28
C ALA A 8 -1.92 -6.43 7.67
N LEU A 9 -1.70 -6.08 6.40
CA LEU A 9 -0.42 -6.29 5.69
C LEU A 9 0.59 -5.16 5.91
N LEU A 10 0.13 -3.99 6.34
CA LEU A 10 0.96 -2.82 6.60
C LEU A 10 2.17 -3.04 7.53
N PRO A 11 2.05 -3.76 8.66
CA PRO A 11 3.19 -4.06 9.53
C PRO A 11 4.24 -4.92 8.82
N THR A 12 3.79 -5.84 7.97
CA THR A 12 4.66 -6.69 7.16
C THR A 12 5.37 -5.89 6.08
N LEU A 13 4.65 -4.98 5.40
CA LEU A 13 5.22 -4.08 4.40
C LEU A 13 6.31 -3.18 5.00
N ARG A 14 6.08 -2.63 6.20
CA ARG A 14 7.09 -1.83 6.94
C ARG A 14 8.36 -2.61 7.26
N ARG A 15 8.28 -3.92 7.44
CA ARG A 15 9.46 -4.78 7.66
C ARG A 15 10.21 -5.11 6.37
N CYS A 16 9.63 -4.85 5.21
CA CYS A 16 10.27 -5.09 3.92
C CYS A 16 11.13 -3.89 3.50
N SER A 17 12.34 -3.77 4.07
CA SER A 17 13.30 -2.70 3.76
C SER A 17 13.78 -2.67 2.30
N ARG A 18 13.57 -3.76 1.55
CA ARG A 18 13.93 -3.88 0.12
C ARG A 18 12.71 -3.70 -0.80
N LEU A 19 11.53 -3.41 -0.25
CA LEU A 19 10.31 -3.25 -1.04
C LEU A 19 10.36 -1.91 -1.76
N ARG A 20 10.50 -1.96 -3.09
CA ARG A 20 10.59 -0.76 -3.93
C ARG A 20 9.35 -0.49 -4.75
N PHE A 21 8.54 -1.52 -4.99
CA PHE A 21 7.35 -1.42 -5.83
C PHE A 21 6.23 -2.20 -5.16
N LEU A 22 5.11 -1.53 -4.93
CA LEU A 22 3.88 -2.17 -4.45
C LEU A 22 2.78 -1.90 -5.49
N GLY A 23 2.38 -2.96 -6.20
CA GLY A 23 1.27 -2.92 -7.15
C GLY A 23 -0.04 -3.27 -6.47
N LEU A 24 -1.02 -2.37 -6.52
CA LEU A 24 -2.38 -2.65 -6.05
C LEU A 24 -3.30 -2.69 -7.27
N TYR A 25 -3.78 -3.90 -7.60
CA TYR A 25 -4.68 -4.18 -8.72
C TYR A 25 -6.02 -4.66 -8.20
N ASP A 26 -7.11 -4.20 -8.80
CA ASP A 26 -8.45 -4.75 -8.59
C ASP A 26 -8.89 -4.87 -7.13
N ASN A 27 -8.48 -3.91 -6.31
CA ASN A 27 -8.96 -3.81 -4.94
C ASN A 27 -9.90 -2.61 -4.85
N SER A 28 -11.08 -2.83 -4.28
CA SER A 28 -12.01 -1.78 -3.85
C SER A 28 -11.42 -1.03 -2.64
N LEU A 29 -10.25 -0.42 -2.83
CA LEU A 29 -9.55 0.35 -1.82
C LEU A 29 -10.10 1.76 -1.80
N SER A 30 -10.46 2.19 -0.61
CA SER A 30 -10.79 3.59 -0.41
C SER A 30 -9.52 4.44 -0.53
N THR A 31 -9.68 5.64 -1.09
CA THR A 31 -8.63 6.67 -1.14
C THR A 31 -8.11 7.01 0.26
N ALA A 32 -8.94 6.84 1.30
CA ALA A 32 -8.55 7.02 2.70
C ALA A 32 -7.48 6.02 3.14
N VAL A 33 -7.65 4.75 2.79
CA VAL A 33 -6.68 3.68 3.13
C VAL A 33 -5.39 3.83 2.34
N LEU A 34 -5.46 4.29 1.09
CA LEU A 34 -4.28 4.63 0.28
C LEU A 34 -3.46 5.76 0.92
N LYS A 35 -4.12 6.81 1.43
CA LYS A 35 -3.45 7.88 2.16
C LYS A 35 -2.81 7.39 3.46
N ASP A 36 -3.53 6.58 4.24
CA ASP A 36 -3.01 5.99 5.48
C ASP A 36 -1.80 5.07 5.21
N LEU A 37 -1.87 4.27 4.14
CA LEU A 37 -0.75 3.46 3.66
C LEU A 37 0.46 4.34 3.35
N LEU A 38 0.31 5.37 2.51
CA LEU A 38 1.39 6.28 2.13
C LEU A 38 2.04 6.96 3.35
N GLN A 39 1.24 7.41 4.32
CA GLN A 39 1.74 8.00 5.56
C GLN A 39 2.55 7.01 6.38
N LYS A 40 2.07 5.76 6.50
CA LYS A 40 2.74 4.73 7.29
C LYS A 40 3.91 4.05 6.57
N THR A 41 3.98 4.17 5.25
CA THR A 41 5.12 3.74 4.44
C THR A 41 6.11 4.87 4.16
N VAL A 42 5.93 6.06 4.74
CA VAL A 42 6.87 7.19 4.55
C VAL A 42 8.28 6.86 5.09
N GLU A 43 8.39 5.92 6.03
CA GLU A 43 9.65 5.38 6.54
C GLU A 43 10.35 4.42 5.57
N LEU A 44 9.69 4.05 4.46
CA LEU A 44 10.25 3.26 3.37
C LEU A 44 10.54 4.21 2.19
N PRO A 45 11.69 4.91 2.18
CA PRO A 45 12.00 5.94 1.18
C PRO A 45 12.04 5.40 -0.26
N ASP A 46 12.29 4.10 -0.41
CA ASP A 46 12.36 3.46 -1.72
C ASP A 46 11.02 2.91 -2.23
N LEU A 47 9.95 2.96 -1.43
CA LEU A 47 8.67 2.37 -1.79
C LEU A 47 7.93 3.25 -2.81
N ARG A 48 7.76 2.74 -4.03
CA ARG A 48 6.89 3.31 -5.06
C ARG A 48 5.58 2.55 -5.11
N LEU A 49 4.49 3.27 -4.88
CA LEU A 49 3.15 2.72 -5.03
C LEU A 49 2.72 2.81 -6.50
N VAL A 50 2.38 1.67 -7.09
CA VAL A 50 1.81 1.57 -8.44
C VAL A 50 0.35 1.19 -8.29
N VAL A 51 -0.53 2.18 -8.48
CA VAL A 51 -1.98 1.96 -8.52
C VAL A 51 -2.39 1.93 -9.98
N TYR A 52 -2.90 0.79 -10.44
CA TYR A 52 -3.39 0.67 -11.81
C TYR A 52 -4.91 0.86 -11.79
N PRO A 53 -5.45 1.94 -12.39
CA PRO A 53 -6.88 2.05 -12.58
C PRO A 53 -7.31 1.00 -13.59
N ILE A 54 -8.35 0.23 -13.24
CA ILE A 54 -9.04 -0.64 -14.21
C ILE A 54 -9.77 0.29 -15.18
N PRO A 55 -9.70 0.06 -16.51
CA PRO A 55 -10.53 0.78 -17.48
C PRO A 55 -12.03 0.51 -17.33
#